data_AF-A0AAE1FKG9-F1
#
_entry.id   AF-A0AAE1FKG9-F1
#
_cell.length_a   1.000
_cell.length_b   1.000
_cell.length_c   1.000
_cell.angle_alpha   90.00
_cell.angle_beta   90.00
_cell.angle_gamma   90.00
#
_symmetry.space_group_name_H-M   'P 1'
#
loop_
_entity.id
_entity.type
_entity.pdbx_description
1 polymer ?
#
loop_
_entity_poly.entity_id
_entity_poly.type
_entity_poly.pdbx_seq_one_letter_code
_entity_poly.pdbx_strand_id
1 'polypeptide(L)'
;MENQVEQLTALLVQQAEMARQAQEESRRREGRLNDVLEQLISRQVGNPGREDSQAGAVEATPQHVKFSPSAALTPHLSSSASLREFDAWRHKFRGYVALTKVTSLPLVQQKAILTSMLDDEWTRTLRYVVDVADGAQLEEVLDAMEAHLRGQRNVIVDRREFYSGVQQQGEAFDDFLCAIKEMRMQI
;
A
#
# COMPACT_ATOMS: atom_id res chain seq x y z
N MET A 1 -6.94 -21.82 54.73
CA MET A 1 -7.20 -20.94 53.57
C MET A 1 -6.17 -19.83 53.45
N GLU A 2 -5.67 -19.25 54.55
CA GLU A 2 -4.64 -18.17 54.51
C GLU A 2 -3.34 -18.55 53.77
N ASN A 3 -2.84 -19.78 53.96
CA ASN A 3 -1.59 -20.23 53.32
C ASN A 3 -1.65 -20.30 51.77
N GLN A 4 -2.83 -20.53 51.20
CA GLN A 4 -3.03 -20.54 49.73
C GLN A 4 -3.09 -19.12 49.16
N VAL A 5 -3.61 -18.16 49.92
CA VAL A 5 -3.69 -16.75 49.50
C VAL A 5 -2.29 -16.13 49.49
N GLU A 6 -1.44 -16.46 50.47
CA GLU A 6 -0.03 -16.01 50.48
C GLU A 6 0.76 -16.56 49.29
N GLN A 7 0.58 -17.85 48.95
CA GLN A 7 1.24 -18.45 47.78
C GLN A 7 0.79 -17.81 46.45
N LEU A 8 -0.51 -17.55 46.29
CA LEU A 8 -1.03 -16.86 45.11
C LEU A 8 -0.53 -15.42 45.01
N THR A 9 -0.41 -14.73 46.15
CA THR A 9 0.12 -13.35 46.18
C THR A 9 1.60 -13.32 45.81
N ALA A 10 2.40 -14.26 46.34
CA ALA A 10 3.81 -14.40 45.97
C ALA A 10 4.00 -14.69 44.47
N LEU A 11 3.14 -15.55 43.90
CA LEU A 11 3.18 -15.88 42.48
C LEU A 11 2.83 -14.66 41.59
N LEU A 12 1.85 -13.85 41.99
CA LEU A 12 1.47 -12.64 41.26
C LEU A 12 2.58 -11.57 41.28
N VAL A 13 3.24 -11.40 42.44
CA VAL A 13 4.40 -10.50 42.56
C VAL A 13 5.54 -10.97 41.65
N GLN A 14 5.84 -12.28 41.67
CA GLN A 14 6.87 -12.86 40.81
C GLN A 14 6.55 -12.66 39.31
N GLN A 15 5.29 -12.82 38.90
CA GLN A 15 4.87 -12.59 37.51
C GLN A 15 5.01 -11.12 37.11
N ALA A 16 4.68 -10.18 38.00
CA ALA A 16 4.84 -8.75 37.75
C ALA A 16 6.32 -8.34 37.60
N GLU A 17 7.22 -8.93 38.39
CA GLU A 17 8.66 -8.68 38.27
C GLU A 17 9.23 -9.20 36.95
N MET A 18 8.85 -10.42 36.54
CA MET A 18 9.25 -10.97 35.24
C MET A 18 8.75 -10.11 34.07
N ALA A 19 7.51 -9.62 34.15
CA ALA A 19 6.96 -8.72 33.14
C ALA A 19 7.74 -7.40 33.05
N ARG A 20 8.13 -6.81 34.18
CA ARG A 20 8.95 -5.59 34.21
C ARG A 20 10.34 -5.82 33.62
N GLN A 21 10.98 -6.94 33.93
CA GLN A 21 12.28 -7.29 33.37
C GLN A 21 12.21 -7.50 31.85
N ALA A 22 11.20 -8.23 31.37
CA ALA A 22 10.98 -8.43 29.93
C ALA A 22 10.72 -7.11 29.19
N GLN A 23 9.96 -6.20 29.81
CA GLN A 23 9.67 -4.89 29.23
C GLN A 23 10.91 -3.99 29.18
N GLU A 24 11.76 -4.03 30.21
CA GLU A 24 13.03 -3.33 30.25
C GLU A 24 13.99 -3.84 29.16
N GLU A 25 14.02 -5.16 28.94
CA GLU A 25 14.78 -5.75 27.84
C GLU A 25 14.25 -5.34 26.47
N SER A 26 12.92 -5.31 26.28
CA SER A 26 12.32 -4.84 25.02
C SER A 26 12.71 -3.40 24.74
N ARG A 27 12.60 -2.52 25.74
CA ARG A 27 13.01 -1.11 25.62
C ARG A 27 14.49 -0.96 25.28
N ARG A 28 15.36 -1.78 25.89
CA ARG A 28 16.80 -1.80 25.56
C ARG A 28 17.07 -2.28 24.14
N ARG A 29 16.36 -3.32 23.68
CA ARG A 29 16.48 -3.83 22.31
C ARG A 29 16.01 -2.78 21.31
N GLU A 30 14.87 -2.14 21.55
CA GLU A 30 14.34 -1.05 20.73
C GLU A 30 15.30 0.15 20.68
N GLY A 31 15.89 0.55 21.81
CA GLY A 31 16.89 1.62 21.85
C GLY A 31 18.13 1.31 21.00
N ARG A 32 18.64 0.06 21.05
CA ARG A 32 19.74 -0.37 20.19
C ARG A 32 19.36 -0.39 18.71
N LEU A 33 18.14 -0.81 18.38
CA LEU A 33 17.65 -0.81 17.00
C LEU A 33 17.53 0.62 16.45
N ASN A 34 17.05 1.56 17.26
CA ASN A 34 16.98 2.97 16.89
C ASN A 34 18.37 3.58 16.66
N ASP A 35 19.35 3.28 17.52
CA ASP A 35 20.73 3.76 17.35
C ASP A 35 21.37 3.22 16.06
N VAL A 36 21.17 1.93 15.75
CA VAL A 36 21.63 1.33 14.49
C VAL A 36 20.94 1.97 13.27
N LEU A 37 19.63 2.26 13.36
CA LEU A 37 18.89 2.93 12.30
C LEU A 37 19.39 4.37 12.09
N GLU A 38 19.68 5.10 13.17
CA GLU A 38 20.21 6.47 13.12
C GLU A 38 21.62 6.52 12.52
N GLN A 39 22.47 5.53 12.83
CA GLN A 39 23.79 5.38 12.20
C GLN A 39 23.71 5.08 10.69
N LEU A 40 22.72 4.29 10.26
CA LEU A 40 22.47 3.99 8.84
C LEU A 40 21.98 5.24 8.09
N ILE A 41 21.04 5.98 8.67
CA ILE A 41 20.53 7.24 8.09
C ILE A 41 21.65 8.28 7.98
N SER A 42 22.47 8.42 9.02
CA SER A 42 23.60 9.37 9.02
C SER A 42 24.68 9.02 8.00
N ARG A 43 24.96 7.72 7.78
CA ARG A 43 25.86 7.26 6.72
C ARG A 43 25.34 7.56 5.31
N GLN A 44 24.02 7.56 5.12
CA GLN A 44 23.40 7.87 3.83
C GLN A 44 23.41 9.38 3.51
N VAL A 45 23.37 10.23 4.53
CA VAL A 45 23.36 11.70 4.36
C VAL A 45 24.76 12.31 4.38
N GLY A 46 25.77 11.61 4.94
CA GLY A 46 27.13 12.12 5.15
C GLY A 46 28.17 11.89 4.04
N ASN A 47 27.82 12.03 2.75
CA ASN A 47 28.84 12.04 1.68
C ASN A 47 28.87 13.39 0.92
N PRO A 48 29.48 14.45 1.46
CA PRO A 48 29.96 15.57 0.66
C PRO A 48 31.30 15.17 0.01
N GLY A 49 31.45 15.55 -1.26
CA GLY A 49 32.49 15.09 -2.16
C GLY A 49 33.93 15.26 -1.67
N ARG A 50 34.77 14.33 -2.15
CA ARG A 50 36.22 14.50 -2.20
C ARG A 50 36.60 14.48 -3.68
N GLU A 51 36.63 15.67 -4.26
CA GLU A 51 37.16 15.92 -5.60
C GLU A 51 38.69 15.82 -5.52
N ASP A 52 39.27 14.87 -6.25
CA ASP A 52 40.64 14.99 -6.73
C ASP A 52 40.64 14.68 -8.23
N SER A 53 41.35 15.55 -8.95
CA SER A 53 41.24 15.80 -10.38
C SER A 53 41.80 14.68 -11.27
N GLN A 54 41.10 14.35 -12.36
CA GLN A 54 41.73 14.11 -13.66
C GLN A 54 40.76 14.32 -14.83
N ALA A 55 41.25 15.03 -15.84
CA ALA A 55 40.55 15.48 -17.03
C ALA A 55 40.16 14.34 -17.97
N GLY A 56 38.95 14.39 -18.53
CA GLY A 56 38.49 13.52 -19.61
C GLY A 56 37.07 13.85 -20.06
N ALA A 57 36.95 14.26 -21.32
CA ALA A 57 35.79 14.51 -22.17
C ALA A 57 34.37 14.30 -21.59
N VAL A 58 33.58 15.37 -21.71
CA VAL A 58 32.15 15.45 -21.40
C VAL A 58 31.34 14.71 -22.46
N GLU A 59 30.92 13.48 -22.17
CA GLU A 59 29.74 12.87 -22.78
C GLU A 59 28.66 12.81 -21.69
N ALA A 60 27.73 13.76 -21.75
CA ALA A 60 26.59 13.85 -20.85
C ALA A 60 25.63 12.69 -21.15
N THR A 61 25.94 11.52 -20.60
CA THR A 61 24.95 10.48 -20.41
C THR A 61 23.93 10.99 -19.38
N PRO A 62 22.62 10.98 -19.68
CA PRO A 62 21.63 11.40 -18.71
C PRO A 62 21.73 10.45 -17.51
N GLN A 63 22.17 10.99 -16.37
CA GLN A 63 22.18 10.27 -15.12
C GLN A 63 20.73 9.94 -14.77
N HIS A 64 20.32 8.72 -15.13
CA HIS A 64 19.05 8.17 -14.72
C HIS A 64 19.13 8.06 -13.20
N VAL A 65 18.50 9.00 -12.49
CA VAL A 65 18.31 8.93 -11.05
C VAL A 65 17.70 7.57 -10.79
N LYS A 66 18.48 6.65 -10.22
CA LYS A 66 17.99 5.34 -9.81
C LYS A 66 17.17 5.61 -8.56
N PHE A 67 15.90 6.00 -8.77
CA PHE A 67 14.91 5.92 -7.71
C PHE A 67 14.83 4.45 -7.33
N SER A 68 15.53 4.05 -6.26
CA SER A 68 15.20 2.80 -5.58
C SER A 68 13.74 2.95 -5.16
N PRO A 69 12.82 2.12 -5.69
CA PRO A 69 11.45 2.16 -5.24
C PRO A 69 11.47 1.68 -3.79
N SER A 70 11.45 2.62 -2.86
CA SER A 70 11.22 2.30 -1.46
C SER A 70 9.90 1.53 -1.39
N ALA A 71 9.88 0.42 -0.65
CA ALA A 71 8.70 -0.41 -0.40
C ALA A 71 7.47 0.39 0.10
N ALA A 72 7.67 1.63 0.53
CA ALA A 72 6.64 2.58 0.91
C ALA A 72 5.73 3.09 -0.24
N LEU A 73 6.02 2.78 -1.51
CA LEU A 73 5.24 3.24 -2.68
C LEU A 73 4.36 2.17 -3.33
N THR A 74 4.31 0.96 -2.77
CA THR A 74 3.54 -0.15 -3.34
C THR A 74 2.05 0.01 -3.02
N PRO A 75 1.18 0.28 -4.00
CA PRO A 75 -0.23 0.52 -3.73
C PRO A 75 -0.93 -0.82 -3.42
N HIS A 76 -1.46 -0.98 -2.20
CA HIS A 76 -2.21 -2.16 -1.82
C HIS A 76 -3.72 -1.97 -2.06
N LEU A 77 -4.41 -3.00 -2.56
CA LEU A 77 -5.86 -3.02 -2.74
C LEU A 77 -6.50 -4.08 -1.85
N SER A 78 -7.51 -3.67 -1.07
CA SER A 78 -8.36 -4.60 -0.33
C SER A 78 -9.60 -4.97 -1.15
N SER A 79 -10.11 -6.19 -0.93
CA SER A 79 -11.40 -6.70 -1.42
C SER A 79 -12.61 -5.92 -0.93
N SER A 80 -12.47 -5.19 0.19
CA SER A 80 -13.49 -4.26 0.68
C SER A 80 -13.51 -2.90 -0.02
N ALA A 81 -12.58 -2.66 -0.97
CA ALA A 81 -12.52 -1.40 -1.70
C ALA A 81 -13.75 -1.18 -2.57
N SER A 82 -14.33 0.01 -2.46
CA SER A 82 -15.34 0.52 -3.38
C SER A 82 -14.78 0.69 -4.79
N LEU A 83 -15.67 0.79 -5.79
CA LEU A 83 -15.28 1.09 -7.17
C LEU A 83 -14.44 2.37 -7.29
N ARG A 84 -14.72 3.39 -6.46
CA ARG A 84 -13.93 4.62 -6.39
C ARG A 84 -12.51 4.36 -5.88
N GLU A 85 -12.38 3.59 -4.81
CA GLU A 85 -11.08 3.26 -4.23
C GLU A 85 -10.27 2.38 -5.19
N PHE A 86 -10.94 1.50 -5.92
CA PHE A 86 -10.33 0.75 -7.02
C PHE A 86 -9.80 1.67 -8.12
N ASP A 87 -10.58 2.66 -8.60
CA ASP A 87 -10.13 3.60 -9.63
C ASP A 87 -8.90 4.41 -9.18
N ALA A 88 -8.94 4.91 -7.94
CA ALA A 88 -7.82 5.63 -7.34
C ALA A 88 -6.59 4.73 -7.19
N TRP A 89 -6.78 3.47 -6.78
CA TRP A 89 -5.72 2.48 -6.69
C TRP A 89 -5.15 2.13 -8.08
N ARG A 90 -6.00 1.92 -9.10
CA ARG A 90 -5.60 1.62 -10.49
C ARG A 90 -4.74 2.73 -11.05
N HIS A 91 -5.07 4.00 -10.75
CA HIS A 91 -4.24 5.14 -11.13
C HIS A 91 -2.85 5.10 -10.46
N LYS A 92 -2.79 4.84 -9.15
CA LYS A 92 -1.51 4.67 -8.43
C LYS A 92 -0.70 3.49 -8.94
N PHE A 93 -1.35 2.37 -9.24
CA PHE A 93 -0.74 1.17 -9.80
C PHE A 93 -0.13 1.44 -11.18
N ARG A 94 -0.82 2.16 -12.07
CA ARG A 94 -0.24 2.60 -13.36
C ARG A 94 1.00 3.48 -13.17
N GLY A 95 0.97 4.39 -12.20
CA GLY A 95 2.15 5.18 -11.81
C GLY A 95 3.32 4.29 -11.36
N TYR A 96 3.04 3.30 -10.51
CA TYR A 96 4.03 2.31 -10.07
C TYR A 96 4.60 1.50 -11.25
N VAL A 97 3.75 1.00 -12.14
CA VAL A 97 4.13 0.24 -13.34
C VAL A 97 5.04 1.05 -14.24
N ALA A 98 4.74 2.33 -14.44
CA ALA A 98 5.54 3.24 -15.25
C ALA A 98 6.91 3.53 -14.61
N LEU A 99 6.94 3.71 -13.29
CA LEU A 99 8.16 4.00 -12.51
C LEU A 99 9.11 2.79 -12.47
N THR A 100 8.56 1.60 -12.25
CA THR A 100 9.34 0.35 -12.07
C THR A 100 9.52 -0.46 -13.35
N LYS A 101 8.97 0.02 -14.47
CA LYS A 101 9.06 -0.62 -15.79
C LYS A 101 8.50 -2.05 -15.80
N VAL A 102 7.44 -2.32 -15.04
CA VAL A 102 6.80 -3.66 -15.00
C VAL A 102 6.42 -4.15 -16.39
N THR A 103 5.98 -3.28 -17.29
CA THR A 103 5.60 -3.64 -18.67
C THR A 103 6.72 -4.27 -19.49
N SER A 104 7.99 -4.09 -19.11
CA SER A 104 9.14 -4.72 -19.77
C SER A 104 9.41 -6.15 -19.29
N LEU A 105 8.76 -6.59 -18.20
CA LEU A 105 8.94 -7.92 -17.62
C LEU A 105 8.07 -8.97 -18.34
N PRO A 106 8.42 -10.26 -18.25
CA PRO A 106 7.54 -11.34 -18.72
C PRO A 106 6.16 -11.28 -18.06
N LEU A 107 5.10 -11.62 -18.80
CA LEU A 107 3.71 -11.52 -18.35
C LEU A 107 3.46 -12.23 -17.00
N VAL A 108 4.10 -13.38 -16.77
CA VAL A 108 4.02 -14.13 -15.50
C VAL A 108 4.53 -13.28 -14.32
N GLN A 109 5.63 -12.54 -14.52
CA GLN A 109 6.17 -11.65 -13.48
C GLN A 109 5.29 -10.42 -13.28
N GLN A 110 4.73 -9.85 -14.35
CA GLN A 110 3.77 -8.75 -14.23
C GLN A 110 2.54 -9.15 -13.40
N LYS A 111 1.99 -10.35 -13.67
CA LYS A 111 0.87 -10.92 -12.92
C LYS A 111 1.25 -11.18 -11.46
N ALA A 112 2.45 -11.72 -11.19
CA ALA A 112 2.93 -11.91 -9.83
C ALA A 112 3.06 -10.59 -9.05
N ILE A 113 3.55 -9.52 -9.71
CA ILE A 113 3.63 -8.18 -9.12
C ILE A 113 2.23 -7.67 -8.79
N LEU A 114 1.27 -7.79 -9.73
CA LEU A 114 -0.13 -7.44 -9.45
C LEU A 114 -0.65 -8.21 -8.24
N THR A 115 -0.56 -9.56 -8.24
CA THR A 115 -1.05 -10.38 -7.12
C THR A 115 -0.43 -10.01 -5.79
N SER A 116 0.85 -9.61 -5.75
CA SER A 116 1.52 -9.18 -4.51
C SER A 116 0.96 -7.89 -3.88
N MET A 117 0.18 -7.13 -4.64
CA MET A 117 -0.44 -5.87 -4.22
C MET A 117 -1.92 -6.03 -3.85
N LEU A 118 -2.45 -7.25 -3.95
CA LEU A 118 -3.82 -7.61 -3.65
C LEU A 118 -3.89 -8.40 -2.35
N ASP A 119 -5.00 -8.28 -1.63
CA ASP A 119 -5.27 -9.17 -0.51
C ASP A 119 -5.64 -10.59 -0.97
N ASP A 120 -5.73 -11.50 0.00
CA ASP A 120 -6.02 -12.93 -0.24
C ASP A 120 -7.39 -13.12 -0.93
N GLU A 121 -8.37 -12.29 -0.59
CA GLU A 121 -9.73 -12.39 -1.14
C GLU A 121 -9.79 -11.92 -2.59
N TRP A 122 -9.07 -10.85 -2.95
CA TRP A 122 -8.88 -10.48 -4.36
C TRP A 122 -8.16 -11.57 -5.15
N THR A 123 -7.13 -12.17 -4.56
CA THR A 123 -6.40 -13.28 -5.19
C THR A 123 -7.31 -14.49 -5.42
N ARG A 124 -8.21 -14.78 -4.48
CA ARG A 124 -9.24 -15.83 -4.61
C ARG A 124 -10.25 -15.47 -5.71
N THR A 125 -10.72 -14.22 -5.72
CA THR A 125 -11.68 -13.70 -6.70
C THR A 125 -11.15 -13.80 -8.12
N LEU A 126 -9.90 -13.38 -8.35
CA LEU A 126 -9.23 -13.50 -9.64
C LEU A 126 -9.04 -14.95 -10.10
N ARG A 127 -8.88 -15.90 -9.16
CA ARG A 127 -8.68 -17.31 -9.49
C ARG A 127 -9.95 -18.05 -9.85
N TYR A 128 -11.07 -17.72 -9.19
CA TYR A 128 -12.28 -18.56 -9.23
C TYR A 128 -13.53 -17.85 -9.74
N VAL A 129 -13.55 -16.51 -9.72
CA VAL A 129 -14.77 -15.73 -9.98
C VAL A 129 -14.62 -14.91 -11.25
N VAL A 130 -13.47 -14.28 -11.45
CA VAL A 130 -13.20 -13.46 -12.64
C VAL A 130 -12.68 -14.36 -13.75
N ASP A 131 -13.39 -14.38 -14.88
CA ASP A 131 -13.02 -15.15 -16.06
C ASP A 131 -11.91 -14.41 -16.84
N VAL A 132 -10.66 -14.65 -16.43
CA VAL A 132 -9.46 -14.06 -17.07
C VAL A 132 -8.66 -15.18 -17.73
N ALA A 133 -8.40 -15.04 -19.03
CA ALA A 133 -7.55 -15.98 -19.75
C ALA A 133 -6.11 -15.98 -19.18
N ASP A 134 -5.44 -17.14 -19.20
CA ASP A 134 -4.06 -17.27 -18.71
C ASP A 134 -3.07 -16.35 -19.46
N GLY A 135 -3.35 -16.06 -20.73
CA GLY A 135 -2.58 -15.13 -21.57
C GLY A 135 -2.99 -13.66 -21.47
N ALA A 136 -3.98 -13.33 -20.63
CA ALA A 136 -4.52 -11.97 -20.56
C ALA A 136 -3.47 -10.96 -20.13
N GLN A 137 -3.46 -9.81 -20.81
CA GLN A 137 -2.57 -8.70 -20.48
C GLN A 137 -2.98 -8.03 -19.16
N LEU A 138 -2.05 -7.31 -18.54
CA LEU A 138 -2.28 -6.69 -17.23
C LEU A 138 -3.52 -5.77 -17.21
N GLU A 139 -3.74 -4.98 -18.27
CA GLU A 139 -4.91 -4.11 -18.39
C GLU A 139 -6.22 -4.90 -18.52
N GLU A 140 -6.22 -6.04 -19.21
CA GLU A 140 -7.40 -6.91 -19.32
C GLU A 140 -7.78 -7.50 -17.96
N VAL A 141 -6.78 -7.85 -17.13
CA VAL A 141 -7.02 -8.29 -15.75
C VAL A 141 -7.65 -7.16 -14.92
N LEU A 142 -7.14 -5.93 -15.04
CA LEU A 142 -7.67 -4.76 -14.34
C LEU A 142 -9.11 -4.43 -14.78
N ASP A 143 -9.41 -4.52 -16.07
CA ASP A 143 -10.76 -4.33 -16.61
C ASP A 143 -11.73 -5.39 -16.07
N ALA A 144 -11.28 -6.64 -15.95
CA ALA A 144 -12.09 -7.71 -15.39
C ALA A 144 -12.35 -7.53 -13.89
N MET A 145 -11.37 -7.02 -13.13
CA MET A 145 -11.56 -6.61 -11.72
C MET A 145 -12.58 -5.47 -11.60
N GLU A 146 -12.49 -4.46 -12.46
CA GLU A 146 -13.44 -3.34 -12.49
C GLU A 146 -14.86 -3.81 -12.81
N ALA A 147 -15.00 -4.70 -13.81
CA ALA A 147 -16.26 -5.30 -14.20
C ALA A 147 -16.87 -6.13 -13.06
N HIS A 148 -16.04 -6.85 -12.30
CA HIS A 148 -16.48 -7.59 -11.13
C HIS A 148 -17.05 -6.66 -10.06
N LEU A 149 -16.37 -5.56 -9.72
CA LEU A 149 -16.87 -4.56 -8.76
C LEU A 149 -18.14 -3.87 -9.26
N ARG A 150 -18.24 -3.55 -10.55
CA ARG A 150 -19.47 -3.01 -11.13
C ARG A 150 -20.64 -3.99 -11.05
N GLY A 151 -20.39 -5.28 -11.28
CA GLY A 151 -21.41 -6.33 -11.18
C GLY A 151 -21.95 -6.53 -9.77
N GLN A 152 -21.20 -6.16 -8.72
CA GLN A 152 -21.66 -6.18 -7.33
C GLN A 152 -22.59 -5.00 -6.98
N ARG A 153 -22.59 -3.93 -7.79
CA ARG A 153 -23.41 -2.74 -7.55
C ARG A 153 -24.75 -2.82 -8.26
N ASN A 154 -25.76 -2.21 -7.64
CA ASN A 154 -27.07 -2.06 -8.25
C ASN A 154 -27.17 -0.71 -8.96
N VAL A 155 -27.15 -0.72 -10.30
CA VAL A 155 -27.25 0.47 -11.16
C VAL A 155 -28.44 1.38 -10.81
N ILE A 156 -29.54 0.83 -10.31
CA ILE A 156 -30.72 1.61 -9.91
C ILE A 156 -30.45 2.42 -8.65
N VAL A 157 -29.71 1.84 -7.69
CA VAL A 157 -29.28 2.53 -6.47
C VAL A 157 -28.31 3.65 -6.83
N ASP A 158 -27.33 3.37 -7.69
CA ASP A 158 -26.34 4.36 -8.13
C ASP A 158 -27.01 5.55 -8.84
N ARG A 159 -27.95 5.28 -9.75
CA ARG A 159 -28.76 6.33 -10.41
C ARG A 159 -29.55 7.16 -9.42
N ARG A 160 -30.19 6.52 -8.43
CA ARG A 160 -30.95 7.23 -7.41
C ARG A 160 -30.04 8.19 -6.63
N GLU A 161 -28.89 7.70 -6.16
CA GLU A 161 -27.92 8.52 -5.43
C GLU A 161 -27.49 9.73 -6.24
N PHE A 162 -27.13 9.54 -7.52
CA PHE A 162 -26.74 10.61 -8.43
C PHE A 162 -27.84 11.68 -8.60
N TYR A 163 -29.09 11.29 -8.88
CA TYR A 163 -30.18 12.25 -9.08
C TYR A 163 -30.66 12.90 -7.79
N SER A 164 -30.45 12.25 -6.65
CA SER A 164 -30.80 12.80 -5.33
C SER A 164 -29.71 13.69 -4.72
N GLY A 165 -28.51 13.69 -5.32
CA GLY A 165 -27.36 14.45 -4.83
C GLY A 165 -27.61 15.96 -4.90
N VAL A 166 -27.58 16.59 -3.73
CA VAL A 166 -27.63 18.05 -3.58
C VAL A 166 -26.44 18.51 -2.74
N GLN A 167 -25.87 19.65 -3.10
CA GLN A 167 -24.78 20.26 -2.34
C GLN A 167 -25.27 20.55 -0.92
N GLN A 168 -24.54 20.07 0.08
CA GLN A 168 -24.89 20.25 1.48
C GLN A 168 -24.57 21.67 1.94
N GLN A 169 -25.26 22.13 2.99
CA GLN A 169 -24.98 23.44 3.57
C GLN A 169 -23.56 23.48 4.14
N GLY A 170 -22.71 24.36 3.59
CA GLY A 170 -21.31 24.50 3.99
C GLY A 170 -20.31 23.62 3.23
N GLU A 171 -20.78 22.77 2.31
CA GLU A 171 -19.91 22.03 1.39
C GLU A 171 -19.34 22.97 0.32
N ALA A 172 -18.06 22.85 -0.01
CA ALA A 172 -17.47 23.62 -1.09
C ALA A 172 -17.99 23.12 -2.45
N PHE A 173 -18.14 24.03 -3.42
CA PHE A 173 -18.62 23.67 -4.75
C PHE A 173 -17.70 22.64 -5.43
N ASP A 174 -16.38 22.77 -5.27
CA ASP A 174 -15.41 21.86 -5.88
C ASP A 174 -15.53 20.43 -5.35
N ASP A 175 -15.76 20.27 -4.04
CA ASP A 175 -15.96 18.96 -3.40
C ASP A 175 -17.24 18.30 -3.94
N PHE A 176 -18.34 19.07 -3.97
CA PHE A 176 -19.61 18.60 -4.54
C PHE A 176 -19.47 18.21 -6.02
N LEU A 177 -18.79 19.04 -6.81
CA LEU A 177 -18.57 18.78 -8.23
C LEU A 177 -17.70 17.53 -8.44
N CYS A 178 -16.69 17.30 -7.60
CA CYS A 178 -15.89 16.09 -7.64
C CYS A 178 -16.74 14.87 -7.33
N ALA A 179 -17.54 14.89 -6.26
CA ALA A 179 -18.43 13.80 -5.90
C ALA A 179 -19.44 13.44 -7.02
N ILE A 180 -20.04 14.45 -7.66
CA ILE A 180 -20.96 14.21 -8.80
C ILE A 180 -20.23 13.64 -10.01
N LYS A 181 -19.03 14.13 -10.33
CA LYS A 181 -18.22 13.59 -11.43
C LYS A 181 -17.79 12.15 -11.17
N GLU A 182 -17.42 11.82 -9.95
CA GLU A 182 -17.09 10.46 -9.51
C GLU A 182 -18.29 9.54 -9.68
N MET A 183 -19.47 9.92 -9.16
CA MET A 183 -20.70 9.13 -9.31
C MET A 183 -21.10 8.92 -10.77
N ARG A 184 -20.94 9.94 -11.62
CA ARG A 184 -21.22 9.83 -13.05
C ARG A 184 -20.34 8.79 -13.75
N MET A 185 -19.08 8.64 -13.34
CA MET A 185 -18.17 7.66 -13.94
C MET A 185 -18.51 6.21 -13.56
N GLN A 186 -19.44 6.03 -12.61
CA GLN A 186 -19.78 4.73 -12.04
C GLN A 186 -21.17 4.20 -12.48
N ILE A 187 -21.96 5.00 -13.20
CA ILE A 187 -23.33 4.69 -13.70
C ILE A 187 -23.30 4.44 -15.22
#